data_AF-A0A936CHH5-F1
#
_entry.id   AF-A0A936CHH5-F1
#
_cell.length_a   1.000
_cell.length_b   1.000
_cell.length_c   1.000
_cell.angle_alpha   90.00
_cell.angle_beta   90.00
_cell.angle_gamma   90.00
#
_symmetry.space_group_name_H-M   'P 1'
#
loop_
_entity.id
_entity.type
_entity.pdbx_description
1 polymer ?
#
loop_
_entity_poly.entity_id
_entity_poly.type
_entity_poly.pdbx_seq_one_letter_code
_entity_poly.pdbx_strand_id
1 'polypeptide(L)'
;MTHRFEEPILGEFARMRAGLRPGDQAFVLSDGSAAAPASLDGFVQTFDTAHACSRAVRVLETGILRNVHLAWLDFFDAHPDFDAYWFIEYDVRYSGPWAQLFDAFRDQPWDLLCTHLRRRSQEPHWYWWNEIHAPDGPVSPEQCLRGFLPVTRMSRRGMVCLRDAVAQGWNGFLEGLIPTLLHLRGLRIADVGGTGPFVPAGFRNRFYTSVDDPAGSLMDGGTVRYRPVMEEPRRLPGWASWVLRGRLYHPVKPPDPPGAAA
;
A
#
# COMPACT_ATOMS: atom_id res chain seq x y z
N MET A 1 6.61 -1.65 -5.03
CA MET A 1 7.01 -1.36 -6.43
C MET A 1 8.18 -0.39 -6.40
N THR A 2 9.22 -0.56 -7.22
CA THR A 2 10.36 0.37 -7.27
C THR A 2 11.06 0.35 -8.63
N HIS A 3 11.61 1.50 -9.01
CA HIS A 3 12.60 1.65 -10.09
C HIS A 3 14.01 1.94 -9.52
N ARG A 4 14.16 1.87 -8.19
CA ARG A 4 15.37 2.21 -7.44
C ARG A 4 15.85 1.00 -6.63
N PHE A 5 17.15 0.72 -6.70
CA PHE A 5 17.83 -0.36 -5.98
C PHE A 5 18.92 0.19 -5.06
N GLU A 6 18.61 1.26 -4.34
CA GLU A 6 19.55 1.93 -3.42
C GLU A 6 19.63 1.21 -2.08
N GLU A 7 20.77 1.36 -1.39
CA GLU A 7 21.06 0.66 -0.13
C GLU A 7 19.94 0.75 0.91
N PRO A 8 19.30 1.91 1.18
CA PRO A 8 18.22 1.97 2.16
C PRO A 8 16.98 1.17 1.77
N ILE A 9 16.70 1.01 0.48
CA ILE A 9 15.57 0.20 -0.03
C ILE A 9 15.91 -1.28 0.10
N LEU A 10 17.11 -1.68 -0.32
CA LEU A 10 17.59 -3.05 -0.24
C LEU A 10 17.72 -3.53 1.21
N GLY A 11 18.22 -2.66 2.10
CA GLY A 11 18.32 -2.93 3.53
C GLY A 11 16.95 -3.16 4.18
N GLU A 12 15.94 -2.35 3.84
CA GLU A 12 14.58 -2.58 4.36
C GLU A 12 13.96 -3.86 3.78
N PHE A 13 14.17 -4.14 2.50
CA PHE A 13 13.72 -5.39 1.89
C PHE A 13 14.34 -6.63 2.57
N ALA A 14 15.64 -6.60 2.85
CA ALA A 14 16.32 -7.67 3.60
C ALA A 14 15.75 -7.84 5.02
N ARG A 15 15.47 -6.73 5.72
CA ARG A 15 14.82 -6.77 7.04
C ARG A 15 13.41 -7.34 7.00
N MET A 16 12.63 -7.01 5.97
CA MET A 16 11.29 -7.56 5.77
C MET A 16 11.35 -9.06 5.53
N ARG A 17 12.27 -9.51 4.66
CA ARG A 17 12.51 -10.94 4.39
C ARG A 17 12.89 -11.73 5.64
N ALA A 18 13.72 -11.15 6.51
CA ALA A 18 14.09 -11.78 7.78
C ALA A 18 12.91 -11.95 8.75
N GLY A 19 11.77 -11.27 8.52
CA GLY A 19 10.55 -11.38 9.32
C GLY A 19 9.51 -12.37 8.76
N LEU A 20 9.81 -13.06 7.67
CA LEU A 20 8.89 -14.01 7.03
C LEU A 20 8.91 -15.39 7.71
N ARG A 21 7.76 -16.08 7.70
CA ARG A 21 7.64 -17.47 8.17
C ARG A 21 7.98 -18.46 7.04
N PRO A 22 8.28 -19.72 7.36
CA PRO A 22 8.36 -20.77 6.34
C PRO A 22 7.09 -20.81 5.47
N GLY A 23 7.26 -20.79 4.15
CA GLY A 23 6.17 -20.74 3.17
C GLY A 23 5.81 -19.34 2.67
N ASP A 24 6.14 -18.29 3.43
CA ASP A 24 6.01 -16.91 2.94
C ASP A 24 7.14 -16.59 1.93
N GLN A 25 6.85 -15.73 0.96
CA GLN A 25 7.82 -15.24 -0.02
C GLN A 25 7.75 -13.71 -0.11
N ALA A 26 8.84 -13.10 -0.56
CA ALA A 26 8.89 -11.67 -0.81
C ALA A 26 9.66 -11.36 -2.09
N PHE A 27 9.14 -10.37 -2.81
CA PHE A 27 9.64 -9.94 -4.10
C PHE A 27 9.78 -8.43 -4.13
N VAL A 28 10.75 -7.95 -4.91
CA VAL A 28 10.80 -6.57 -5.38
C VAL A 28 10.02 -6.52 -6.69
N LEU A 29 8.88 -5.84 -6.68
CA LEU A 29 8.12 -5.57 -7.90
C LEU A 29 8.76 -4.38 -8.64
N SER A 30 9.28 -4.61 -9.84
CA SER A 30 10.01 -3.62 -10.64
C SER A 30 9.39 -3.43 -12.02
N ASP A 31 9.42 -2.19 -12.52
CA ASP A 31 8.99 -1.86 -13.89
C ASP A 31 10.06 -2.18 -14.96
N GLY A 32 11.20 -2.77 -14.56
CA GLY A 32 12.29 -3.15 -15.45
C GLY A 32 13.11 -1.97 -15.99
N SER A 33 12.83 -0.74 -15.58
CA SER A 33 13.55 0.46 -16.05
C SER A 33 15.00 0.55 -15.53
N ALA A 34 15.28 -0.11 -14.40
CA ALA A 34 16.61 -0.20 -13.81
C ALA A 34 17.02 -1.67 -13.65
N ALA A 35 18.29 -1.97 -13.92
CA ALA A 35 18.85 -3.29 -13.69
C ALA A 35 18.94 -3.57 -12.18
N ALA A 36 18.33 -4.68 -11.74
CA ALA A 36 18.47 -5.14 -10.38
C ALA A 36 19.89 -5.67 -10.11
N PRO A 37 20.44 -5.46 -8.91
CA PRO A 37 21.70 -6.08 -8.52
C PRO A 37 21.55 -7.61 -8.42
N ALA A 38 22.61 -8.35 -8.74
CA ALA A 38 22.63 -9.82 -8.69
C ALA A 38 22.29 -10.40 -7.29
N SER A 39 22.45 -9.61 -6.23
CA SER A 39 22.02 -9.99 -4.87
C SER A 39 20.50 -10.18 -4.73
N LEU A 40 19.72 -9.72 -5.71
CA LEU A 40 18.27 -9.90 -5.79
C LEU A 40 17.84 -10.95 -6.82
N ASP A 41 18.76 -11.73 -7.39
CA ASP A 41 18.42 -12.82 -8.31
C ASP A 41 17.39 -13.78 -7.66
N GLY A 42 16.29 -14.02 -8.37
CA GLY A 42 15.15 -14.82 -7.86
C GLY A 42 14.20 -14.08 -6.91
N PHE A 43 14.48 -12.82 -6.56
CA PHE A 43 13.62 -11.99 -5.70
C PHE A 43 13.01 -10.80 -6.45
N VAL A 44 13.21 -10.67 -7.76
CA VAL A 44 12.63 -9.58 -8.55
C VAL A 44 11.53 -10.14 -9.43
N GLN A 45 10.33 -9.55 -9.34
CA GLN A 45 9.28 -9.72 -10.34
C GLN A 45 9.25 -8.45 -11.18
N THR A 46 9.58 -8.57 -12.46
CA THR A 46 9.39 -7.49 -13.42
C THR A 46 7.97 -7.54 -13.98
N PHE A 47 7.38 -6.37 -14.19
CA PHE A 47 6.12 -6.24 -14.94
C PHE A 47 6.32 -5.27 -16.11
N ASP A 48 5.58 -5.49 -17.19
CA ASP A 48 5.49 -4.55 -18.30
C ASP A 48 4.24 -3.68 -18.15
N THR A 49 4.40 -2.35 -18.26
CA THR A 49 3.28 -1.42 -18.05
C THR A 49 2.22 -1.56 -19.13
N ALA A 50 2.61 -1.78 -20.39
CA ALA A 50 1.64 -1.92 -21.48
C ALA A 50 0.80 -3.21 -21.32
N HIS A 51 1.45 -4.31 -20.92
CA HIS A 51 0.81 -5.58 -20.59
C HIS A 51 -0.07 -5.50 -19.35
N ALA A 52 0.34 -4.78 -18.31
CA ALA A 52 -0.50 -4.54 -17.13
C ALA A 52 -1.76 -3.75 -17.51
N CYS A 53 -1.62 -2.69 -18.31
CA CYS A 53 -2.72 -1.86 -18.77
C CYS A 53 -3.69 -2.57 -19.72
N SER A 54 -3.23 -3.54 -20.54
CA SER A 54 -4.10 -4.26 -21.49
C SER A 54 -5.18 -5.12 -20.83
N ARG A 55 -5.05 -5.41 -19.54
CA ARG A 55 -6.03 -6.17 -18.74
C ARG A 55 -7.27 -5.36 -18.36
N ALA A 56 -7.16 -4.04 -18.35
CA ALA A 56 -8.23 -3.16 -17.93
C ALA A 56 -8.98 -2.61 -19.16
N VAL A 57 -10.31 -2.64 -19.11
CA VAL A 57 -11.13 -2.01 -20.17
C VAL A 57 -10.96 -0.50 -20.15
N ARG A 58 -10.64 0.08 -18.99
CA ARG A 58 -10.40 1.51 -18.79
C ARG A 58 -9.17 1.71 -17.93
N VAL A 59 -8.33 2.67 -18.31
CA VAL A 59 -7.19 3.16 -17.52
C VAL A 59 -7.34 4.67 -17.35
N LEU A 60 -6.97 5.22 -16.20
CA LEU A 60 -7.08 6.66 -15.95
C LEU A 60 -6.20 7.48 -16.89
N GLU A 61 -4.92 7.10 -16.97
CA GLU A 61 -3.91 7.63 -17.86
C GLU A 61 -2.98 6.47 -18.25
N THR A 62 -2.13 6.63 -19.27
CA THR A 62 -1.22 5.56 -19.72
C THR A 62 -0.06 5.28 -18.75
N GLY A 63 0.16 6.14 -17.74
CA GLY A 63 1.22 5.97 -16.74
C GLY A 63 0.85 4.99 -15.60
N ILE A 64 1.80 4.15 -15.19
CA ILE A 64 1.57 3.16 -14.12
C ILE A 64 1.28 3.79 -12.76
N LEU A 65 1.77 5.01 -12.47
CA LEU A 65 1.57 5.66 -11.17
C LEU A 65 0.08 5.83 -10.78
N ARG A 66 -0.80 5.94 -11.78
CA ARG A 66 -2.26 6.01 -11.56
C ARG A 66 -2.95 4.65 -11.62
N ASN A 67 -2.25 3.62 -12.09
CA ASN A 67 -2.76 2.28 -12.33
C ASN A 67 -1.91 1.21 -11.64
N VAL A 68 -1.25 1.53 -10.51
CA VAL A 68 -0.31 0.64 -9.81
C VAL A 68 -0.93 -0.72 -9.47
N HIS A 69 -2.24 -0.72 -9.19
CA HIS A 69 -3.01 -1.93 -8.93
C HIS A 69 -2.99 -2.93 -10.11
N LEU A 70 -2.76 -2.49 -11.35
CA LEU A 70 -2.60 -3.40 -12.49
C LEU A 70 -1.26 -4.15 -12.46
N ALA A 71 -0.19 -3.53 -11.95
CA ALA A 71 1.06 -4.23 -11.67
C ALA A 71 0.90 -5.25 -10.53
N TRP A 72 0.01 -4.98 -9.56
CA TRP A 72 -0.33 -5.95 -8.53
C TRP A 72 -1.09 -7.16 -9.09
N LEU A 73 -1.96 -6.94 -10.08
CA LEU A 73 -2.63 -8.01 -10.80
C LEU A 73 -1.67 -8.82 -11.67
N ASP A 74 -0.70 -8.17 -12.31
CA ASP A 74 0.35 -8.88 -13.06
C ASP A 74 1.16 -9.81 -12.14
N PHE A 75 1.54 -9.33 -10.94
CA PHE A 75 2.15 -10.17 -9.92
C PHE A 75 1.22 -11.31 -9.48
N PHE A 76 -0.07 -11.03 -9.26
CA PHE A 76 -1.05 -12.03 -8.84
C PHE A 76 -1.22 -13.16 -9.87
N ASP A 77 -1.29 -12.83 -11.16
CA ASP A 77 -1.43 -13.82 -12.23
C ASP A 77 -0.20 -14.72 -12.32
N ALA A 78 1.01 -14.18 -12.04
CA ALA A 78 2.24 -14.95 -12.02
C ALA A 78 2.38 -15.83 -10.75
N HIS A 79 1.74 -15.45 -9.65
CA HIS A 79 1.85 -16.12 -8.35
C HIS A 79 0.50 -16.32 -7.65
N PRO A 80 -0.49 -17.03 -8.26
CA PRO A 80 -1.86 -17.07 -7.77
C PRO A 80 -2.05 -17.89 -6.49
N ASP A 81 -1.06 -18.69 -6.12
CA ASP A 81 -1.13 -19.69 -5.07
C ASP A 81 -0.91 -19.15 -3.65
N PHE A 82 -0.66 -17.84 -3.48
CA PHE A 82 -0.63 -17.25 -2.15
C PHE A 82 -2.04 -17.01 -1.60
N ASP A 83 -2.21 -17.19 -0.29
CA ASP A 83 -3.48 -16.93 0.41
C ASP A 83 -3.75 -15.44 0.58
N ALA A 84 -2.68 -14.64 0.71
CA ALA A 84 -2.72 -13.20 0.82
C ALA A 84 -1.46 -12.54 0.26
N TYR A 85 -1.60 -11.30 -0.17
CA TYR A 85 -0.59 -10.51 -0.87
C TYR A 85 -0.37 -9.22 -0.11
N TRP A 86 0.87 -8.97 0.33
CA TRP A 86 1.25 -7.69 0.91
C TRP A 86 1.91 -6.82 -0.17
N PHE A 87 1.39 -5.62 -0.37
CA PHE A 87 2.02 -4.59 -1.19
C PHE A 87 2.52 -3.48 -0.28
N ILE A 88 3.83 -3.26 -0.33
CA ILE A 88 4.55 -2.31 0.51
C ILE A 88 5.37 -1.40 -0.41
N GLU A 89 5.19 -0.09 -0.26
CA GLU A 89 5.97 0.91 -0.99
C GLU A 89 7.42 0.98 -0.50
N TYR A 90 8.34 1.34 -1.40
CA TYR A 90 9.78 1.28 -1.14
C TYR A 90 10.25 2.29 -0.08
N ASP A 91 9.47 3.34 0.16
CA ASP A 91 9.70 4.39 1.15
C ASP A 91 8.88 4.18 2.43
N VAL A 92 8.33 2.98 2.65
CA VAL A 92 7.82 2.55 3.96
C VAL A 92 8.96 2.05 4.83
N ARG A 93 8.98 2.41 6.11
CA ARG A 93 9.83 1.78 7.12
C ARG A 93 9.00 1.26 8.27
N TYR A 94 9.30 0.06 8.76
CA TYR A 94 8.73 -0.45 10.00
C TYR A 94 9.78 -0.46 11.11
N SER A 95 9.60 0.35 12.15
CA SER A 95 10.57 0.49 13.26
C SER A 95 10.62 -0.74 14.17
N GLY A 96 9.67 -1.67 14.05
CA GLY A 96 9.69 -2.98 14.70
C GLY A 96 10.25 -4.10 13.80
N PRO A 97 10.24 -5.35 14.28
CA PRO A 97 10.45 -6.55 13.46
C PRO A 97 9.22 -6.80 12.58
N TRP A 98 9.39 -6.91 11.25
CA TRP A 98 8.27 -7.10 10.31
C TRP A 98 7.36 -8.29 10.65
N ALA A 99 7.90 -9.35 11.24
CA ALA A 99 7.13 -10.47 11.77
C ALA A 99 5.98 -10.03 12.70
N GLN A 100 6.16 -8.99 13.52
CA GLN A 100 5.11 -8.49 14.42
C GLN A 100 3.90 -7.95 13.68
N LEU A 101 4.11 -7.25 12.55
CA LEU A 101 3.01 -6.76 11.72
C LEU A 101 2.33 -7.94 11.00
N PHE A 102 3.12 -8.79 10.33
CA PHE A 102 2.57 -9.91 9.56
C PHE A 102 1.78 -10.88 10.46
N ASP A 103 2.33 -11.24 11.62
CA ASP A 103 1.69 -12.18 12.54
C ASP A 103 0.45 -11.60 13.22
N ALA A 104 0.38 -10.28 13.43
CA ALA A 104 -0.83 -9.65 13.98
C ALA A 104 -2.05 -9.79 13.06
N PHE A 105 -1.83 -10.02 11.75
CA PHE A 105 -2.88 -10.12 10.75
C PHE A 105 -2.97 -11.48 10.06
N ARG A 106 -2.03 -12.40 10.29
CA ARG A 106 -1.91 -13.67 9.58
C ARG A 106 -3.21 -14.47 9.57
N ASP A 107 -3.80 -14.66 10.75
CA ASP A 107 -5.03 -15.44 10.93
C ASP A 107 -6.30 -14.56 10.94
N GLN A 108 -6.17 -13.29 10.54
CA GLN A 108 -7.30 -12.35 10.52
C GLN A 108 -8.06 -12.43 9.20
N PRO A 109 -9.41 -12.40 9.23
CA PRO A 109 -10.23 -12.74 8.07
C PRO A 109 -10.47 -11.57 7.10
N TRP A 110 -9.60 -10.55 7.12
CA TRP A 110 -9.75 -9.33 6.32
C TRP A 110 -9.27 -9.58 4.88
N ASP A 111 -10.13 -9.30 3.91
CA ASP A 111 -9.78 -9.33 2.49
C ASP A 111 -9.00 -8.09 2.06
N LEU A 112 -9.17 -6.97 2.76
CA LEU A 112 -8.35 -5.77 2.62
C LEU A 112 -7.88 -5.30 3.99
N LEU A 113 -6.58 -5.10 4.10
CA LEU A 113 -5.96 -4.32 5.16
C LEU A 113 -5.26 -3.14 4.51
N CYS A 114 -5.47 -1.93 5.00
CA CYS A 114 -4.78 -0.75 4.53
C CYS A 114 -4.52 0.22 5.68
N THR A 115 -3.80 1.30 5.41
CA THR A 115 -3.70 2.41 6.36
C THR A 115 -4.78 3.44 6.06
N HIS A 116 -5.29 4.12 7.07
CA HIS A 116 -6.15 5.30 6.94
C HIS A 116 -7.42 5.04 6.11
N LEU A 117 -8.24 4.10 6.57
CA LEU A 117 -9.51 3.78 5.93
C LEU A 117 -10.60 4.74 6.40
N ARG A 118 -11.22 5.47 5.47
CA ARG A 118 -12.23 6.51 5.73
C ARG A 118 -13.41 6.39 4.78
N ARG A 119 -14.59 6.78 5.29
CA ARG A 119 -15.78 7.03 4.46
C ARG A 119 -15.64 8.40 3.80
N ARG A 120 -16.28 8.56 2.63
CA ARG A 120 -16.42 9.87 2.00
C ARG A 120 -17.05 10.93 2.90
N SER A 121 -17.98 10.57 3.78
CA SER A 121 -18.57 11.52 4.74
C SER A 121 -17.58 12.08 5.76
N GLN A 122 -16.44 11.41 5.98
CA GLN A 122 -15.38 11.89 6.88
C GLN A 122 -14.39 12.80 6.16
N GLU A 123 -14.20 12.58 4.86
CA GLU A 123 -13.26 13.33 4.01
C GLU A 123 -13.93 13.81 2.72
N PRO A 124 -15.00 14.63 2.81
CA PRO A 124 -15.86 14.95 1.68
C PRO A 124 -15.15 15.69 0.54
N HIS A 125 -14.03 16.36 0.83
CA HIS A 125 -13.29 17.19 -0.12
C HIS A 125 -12.06 16.49 -0.70
N TRP A 126 -11.87 15.18 -0.45
CA TRP A 126 -10.77 14.44 -1.04
C TRP A 126 -10.86 14.42 -2.56
N TYR A 127 -9.80 14.88 -3.21
CA TYR A 127 -9.75 15.17 -4.64
C TYR A 127 -10.15 13.98 -5.53
N TRP A 128 -9.76 12.77 -5.13
CA TRP A 128 -9.87 11.57 -5.96
C TRP A 128 -11.25 10.88 -5.91
N TRP A 129 -12.24 11.43 -5.19
CA TRP A 129 -13.59 10.84 -5.18
C TRP A 129 -14.22 10.75 -6.57
N ASN A 130 -13.89 11.71 -7.45
CA ASN A 130 -14.47 11.79 -8.79
C ASN A 130 -13.82 10.84 -9.80
N GLU A 131 -12.70 10.21 -9.42
CA GLU A 131 -11.97 9.26 -10.28
C GLU A 131 -12.46 7.81 -10.09
N ILE A 132 -13.47 7.55 -9.24
CA ILE A 132 -14.00 6.20 -9.04
C ILE A 132 -15.11 5.95 -10.07
N HIS A 133 -14.83 5.08 -11.04
CA HIS A 133 -15.74 4.78 -12.13
C HIS A 133 -16.13 3.30 -12.13
N ALA A 134 -17.43 3.04 -11.93
CA ALA A 134 -18.01 1.73 -12.18
C ALA A 134 -18.52 1.66 -13.64
N PRO A 135 -18.62 0.45 -14.22
CA PRO A 135 -19.15 0.29 -15.58
C PRO A 135 -20.62 0.71 -15.70
N ASP A 136 -21.41 0.50 -14.64
CA ASP A 136 -22.87 0.70 -14.63
C ASP A 136 -23.31 2.11 -14.18
N GLY A 137 -22.36 3.03 -13.99
CA GLY A 137 -22.64 4.41 -13.57
C GLY A 137 -21.92 4.83 -12.30
N PRO A 138 -22.28 6.00 -11.72
CA PRO A 138 -21.62 6.53 -10.54
C PRO A 138 -21.94 5.69 -9.29
N VAL A 139 -20.95 5.53 -8.41
CA VAL A 139 -21.12 4.91 -7.10
C VAL A 139 -21.76 5.91 -6.14
N SER A 140 -22.70 5.44 -5.30
CA SER A 140 -23.32 6.27 -4.27
C SER A 140 -22.25 6.79 -3.28
N PRO A 141 -22.24 8.11 -2.97
CA PRO A 141 -21.26 8.70 -2.07
C PRO A 141 -21.16 8.02 -0.70
N GLU A 142 -22.27 7.50 -0.18
CA GLU A 142 -22.37 6.84 1.12
C GLU A 142 -21.63 5.50 1.16
N GLN A 143 -21.42 4.89 0.00
CA GLN A 143 -20.71 3.62 -0.17
C GLN A 143 -19.22 3.82 -0.52
N CYS A 144 -18.82 5.04 -0.88
CA CYS A 144 -17.44 5.34 -1.24
C CYS A 144 -16.52 5.33 0.00
N LEU A 145 -15.46 4.53 -0.09
CA LEU A 145 -14.38 4.46 0.88
C LEU A 145 -13.06 4.80 0.22
N ARG A 146 -12.14 5.32 1.04
CA ARG A 146 -10.74 5.42 0.66
C ARG A 146 -9.83 4.87 1.73
N GLY A 147 -8.71 4.34 1.29
CA GLY A 147 -7.61 3.88 2.12
C GLY A 147 -6.32 4.46 1.57
N PHE A 148 -5.40 4.80 2.44
CA PHE A 148 -4.04 5.09 2.05
C PHE A 148 -3.28 3.76 1.92
N LEU A 149 -2.69 3.50 0.74
CA LEU A 149 -2.21 2.17 0.37
C LEU A 149 -0.67 1.97 0.32
N PRO A 150 0.17 2.71 1.07
CA PRO A 150 1.61 2.44 1.06
C PRO A 150 1.94 1.10 1.73
N VAL A 151 1.05 0.60 2.60
CA VAL A 151 1.10 -0.72 3.21
C VAL A 151 -0.31 -1.30 3.13
N THR A 152 -0.48 -2.31 2.28
CA THR A 152 -1.76 -2.97 2.10
C THR A 152 -1.60 -4.47 2.03
N ARG A 153 -2.59 -5.20 2.53
CA ARG A 153 -2.74 -6.65 2.33
C ARG A 153 -4.05 -6.92 1.63
N MET A 154 -4.02 -7.73 0.58
CA MET A 154 -5.23 -8.28 -0.04
C MET A 154 -5.28 -9.79 0.11
N SER A 155 -6.43 -10.36 0.45
CA SER A 155 -6.62 -11.82 0.35
C SER A 155 -6.66 -12.25 -1.12
N ARG A 156 -6.43 -13.54 -1.40
CA ARG A 156 -6.66 -14.10 -2.75
C ARG A 156 -8.05 -13.75 -3.28
N ARG A 157 -9.08 -13.82 -2.42
CA ARG A 157 -10.45 -13.43 -2.78
C ARG A 157 -10.55 -11.95 -3.16
N GLY A 158 -9.88 -11.07 -2.42
CA GLY A 158 -9.77 -9.65 -2.75
C GLY A 158 -9.09 -9.40 -4.10
N MET A 159 -8.00 -10.13 -4.38
CA MET A 159 -7.28 -10.03 -5.66
C MET A 159 -8.13 -10.50 -6.85
N VAL A 160 -8.83 -11.63 -6.72
CA VAL A 160 -9.79 -12.11 -7.74
C VAL A 160 -10.90 -11.09 -7.97
N CYS A 161 -11.47 -10.53 -6.89
CA CYS A 161 -12.49 -9.50 -6.99
C CYS A 161 -12.00 -8.27 -7.76
N LEU A 162 -10.77 -7.80 -7.49
CA LEU A 162 -10.18 -6.67 -8.20
C LEU A 162 -9.92 -7.00 -9.67
N ARG A 163 -9.33 -8.16 -9.96
CA ARG A 163 -9.03 -8.63 -11.32
C ARG A 163 -10.28 -8.66 -12.19
N ASP A 164 -11.35 -9.29 -11.68
CA ASP A 164 -12.59 -9.45 -12.42
C ASP A 164 -13.29 -8.09 -12.61
N ALA A 165 -13.19 -7.19 -11.62
CA ALA A 165 -13.78 -5.85 -11.71
C ALA A 165 -13.10 -4.98 -12.77
N VAL A 166 -11.76 -4.95 -12.85
CA VAL A 166 -11.06 -4.15 -13.88
C VAL A 166 -11.32 -4.69 -15.28
N ALA A 167 -11.46 -6.01 -15.44
CA ALA A 167 -11.88 -6.66 -16.68
C ALA A 167 -13.33 -6.32 -17.07
N GLN A 168 -14.18 -5.98 -16.09
CA GLN A 168 -15.55 -5.49 -16.31
C GLN A 168 -15.62 -3.97 -16.51
N GLY A 169 -14.50 -3.25 -16.47
CA GLY A 169 -14.44 -1.81 -16.71
C GLY A 169 -14.56 -0.92 -15.47
N TRP A 170 -14.36 -1.48 -14.28
CA TRP A 170 -14.03 -0.67 -13.11
C TRP A 170 -12.67 0.00 -13.30
N ASN A 171 -12.59 1.28 -12.94
CA ASN A 171 -11.37 2.09 -13.02
C ASN A 171 -11.37 3.17 -11.94
N GLY A 172 -10.17 3.62 -11.56
CA GLY A 172 -9.99 4.75 -10.68
C GLY A 172 -8.68 4.75 -9.91
N PHE A 173 -8.48 5.82 -9.14
CA PHE A 173 -7.29 5.94 -8.31
C PHE A 173 -7.33 4.84 -7.23
N LEU A 174 -6.26 4.05 -7.12
CA LEU A 174 -6.27 2.79 -6.35
C LEU A 174 -6.80 2.96 -4.92
N GLU A 175 -6.49 4.09 -4.30
CA GLU A 175 -6.86 4.43 -2.92
C GLU A 175 -8.36 4.60 -2.72
N GLY A 176 -9.09 4.98 -3.77
CA GLY A 176 -10.55 5.04 -3.76
C GLY A 176 -11.18 3.79 -4.36
N LEU A 177 -10.59 3.29 -5.46
CA LEU A 177 -11.09 2.15 -6.23
C LEU A 177 -11.15 0.88 -5.39
N ILE A 178 -10.02 0.43 -4.82
CA ILE A 178 -9.93 -0.87 -4.15
C ILE A 178 -10.83 -0.90 -2.90
N PRO A 179 -10.77 0.08 -1.97
CA PRO A 179 -11.60 0.02 -0.78
C PRO A 179 -13.10 0.11 -1.08
N THR A 180 -13.49 0.97 -2.02
CA THR A 180 -14.90 1.10 -2.45
C THR A 180 -15.40 -0.19 -3.11
N LEU A 181 -14.65 -0.73 -4.07
CA LEU A 181 -15.02 -1.96 -4.78
C LEU A 181 -15.21 -3.13 -3.81
N LEU A 182 -14.23 -3.37 -2.94
CA LEU A 182 -14.28 -4.50 -2.01
C LEU A 182 -15.42 -4.33 -1.00
N HIS A 183 -15.67 -3.09 -0.54
CA HIS A 183 -16.80 -2.79 0.34
C HIS A 183 -18.15 -3.09 -0.33
N LEU A 184 -18.35 -2.63 -1.58
CA LEU A 184 -19.57 -2.86 -2.35
C LEU A 184 -19.83 -4.35 -2.59
N ARG A 185 -18.77 -5.15 -2.71
CA ARG A 185 -18.84 -6.61 -2.89
C ARG A 185 -18.98 -7.37 -1.57
N GLY A 186 -19.11 -6.68 -0.44
CA GLY A 186 -19.32 -7.28 0.88
C GLY A 186 -18.08 -7.98 1.44
N LEU A 187 -16.89 -7.66 0.94
CA LEU A 187 -15.64 -8.19 1.46
C LEU A 187 -15.30 -7.54 2.81
N ARG A 188 -14.53 -8.26 3.63
CA ARG A 188 -14.12 -7.81 4.96
C ARG A 188 -12.93 -6.87 4.81
N ILE A 189 -13.09 -5.62 5.21
CA ILE A 189 -12.04 -4.60 5.11
C ILE A 189 -11.73 -4.04 6.49
N ALA A 190 -10.47 -3.73 6.75
CA ALA A 190 -10.04 -3.10 7.99
C ALA A 190 -8.85 -2.17 7.78
N ASP A 191 -8.72 -1.23 8.72
CA ASP A 191 -7.53 -0.40 8.88
C ASP A 191 -6.54 -1.13 9.79
N VAL A 192 -5.26 -1.18 9.41
CA VAL A 192 -4.22 -1.83 10.22
C VAL A 192 -3.95 -1.07 11.53
N GLY A 193 -4.36 0.19 11.63
CA GLY A 193 -4.09 1.04 12.79
C GLY A 193 -4.90 2.33 12.78
N GLY A 194 -4.35 3.42 13.31
CA GLY A 194 -5.03 4.72 13.30
C GLY A 194 -6.25 4.82 14.22
N THR A 195 -7.16 5.73 13.90
CA THR A 195 -8.27 6.16 14.77
C THR A 195 -9.67 6.01 14.16
N GLY A 196 -9.74 5.57 12.90
CA GLY A 196 -10.97 5.51 12.11
C GLY A 196 -11.99 4.47 12.59
N PRO A 197 -13.15 4.41 11.92
CA PRO A 197 -14.22 3.47 12.28
C PRO A 197 -13.97 2.03 11.81
N PHE A 198 -12.96 1.81 10.97
CA PHE A 198 -12.60 0.49 10.42
C PHE A 198 -11.43 -0.17 11.16
N VAL A 199 -10.98 0.42 12.27
CA VAL A 199 -9.87 -0.11 13.06
C VAL A 199 -10.38 -1.24 13.97
N PRO A 200 -9.82 -2.47 13.88
CA PRO A 200 -10.21 -3.55 14.76
C PRO A 200 -9.95 -3.23 16.24
N ALA A 201 -10.73 -3.84 17.13
CA ALA A 201 -10.53 -3.70 18.57
C ALA A 201 -9.10 -4.08 18.97
N GLY A 202 -8.42 -3.21 19.73
CA GLY A 202 -7.03 -3.40 20.14
C GLY A 202 -5.97 -2.97 19.11
N PHE A 203 -6.37 -2.43 17.95
CA PHE A 203 -5.44 -1.95 16.92
C PHE A 203 -5.37 -0.42 16.81
N ARG A 204 -6.19 0.32 17.57
CA ARG A 204 -6.16 1.79 17.59
C ARG A 204 -4.75 2.32 17.83
N ASN A 205 -4.22 3.08 16.87
CA ASN A 205 -2.87 3.63 16.85
C ASN A 205 -1.73 2.62 17.09
N ARG A 206 -1.97 1.33 16.88
CA ARG A 206 -1.00 0.27 17.20
C ARG A 206 0.20 0.30 16.27
N PHE A 207 -0.05 0.26 14.96
CA PHE A 207 1.00 0.19 13.94
C PHE A 207 1.33 1.53 13.30
N TYR A 208 0.50 2.55 13.41
CA TYR A 208 0.82 3.89 12.93
C TYR A 208 -0.10 4.94 13.57
N THR A 209 0.27 6.22 13.43
CA THR A 209 -0.62 7.36 13.68
C THR A 209 -0.75 8.21 12.43
N SER A 210 -1.91 8.85 12.26
CA SER A 210 -2.15 9.84 11.21
C SER A 210 -2.78 11.10 11.80
N VAL A 211 -2.60 12.21 11.11
CA VAL A 211 -3.34 13.46 11.34
C VAL A 211 -4.04 13.76 10.03
N ASP A 212 -5.37 13.75 10.06
CA ASP A 212 -6.23 13.90 8.87
C ASP A 212 -7.15 15.12 8.94
N ASP A 213 -7.59 15.59 7.78
CA ASP A 213 -8.55 16.67 7.61
C ASP A 213 -9.69 16.28 6.65
N PRO A 214 -10.75 17.07 6.53
CA PRO A 214 -11.85 16.80 5.58
C PRO A 214 -11.45 16.80 4.09
N ALA A 215 -10.27 17.33 3.72
CA ALA A 215 -9.71 17.23 2.37
C ALA A 215 -8.95 15.92 2.14
N GLY A 216 -8.87 15.06 3.16
CA GLY A 216 -8.15 13.81 3.12
C GLY A 216 -6.64 13.99 3.11
N SER A 217 -6.15 15.17 3.50
CA SER A 217 -4.73 15.43 3.69
C SER A 217 -4.21 14.59 4.85
N LEU A 218 -3.10 13.90 4.65
CA LEU A 218 -2.37 13.26 5.74
C LEU A 218 -1.18 14.13 6.11
N MET A 219 -1.34 14.87 7.20
CA MET A 219 -0.48 15.99 7.60
C MET A 219 0.67 15.56 8.52
N ASP A 220 1.54 16.54 8.79
CA ASP A 220 2.58 16.46 9.78
C ASP A 220 2.05 16.11 11.18
N GLY A 221 2.78 15.24 11.88
CA GLY A 221 2.41 14.72 13.20
C GLY A 221 1.96 13.26 13.21
N GLY A 222 1.63 12.69 12.04
CA GLY A 222 1.44 11.25 11.86
C GLY A 222 2.74 10.52 11.49
N THR A 223 2.84 9.23 11.85
CA THR A 223 3.89 8.36 11.28
C THR A 223 3.55 7.90 9.88
N VAL A 224 2.28 7.92 9.46
CA VAL A 224 1.89 7.67 8.06
C VAL A 224 1.23 8.93 7.49
N ARG A 225 1.84 9.46 6.43
CA ARG A 225 1.44 10.70 5.75
C ARG A 225 1.79 10.66 4.26
N TYR A 226 1.32 11.61 3.46
CA TYR A 226 1.73 11.73 2.05
C TYR A 226 3.04 12.51 1.92
N ARG A 227 3.14 13.64 2.63
CA ARG A 227 4.31 14.51 2.71
C ARG A 227 4.29 15.26 4.05
N PRO A 228 5.43 15.85 4.47
CA PRO A 228 6.78 15.77 3.92
C PRO A 228 7.46 14.43 4.21
N VAL A 229 8.58 14.20 3.53
CA VAL A 229 9.46 13.04 3.78
C VAL A 229 9.97 13.08 5.22
N MET A 230 10.02 11.92 5.87
CA MET A 230 10.61 11.74 7.19
C MET A 230 12.05 11.28 7.09
N GLU A 231 12.86 11.73 8.04
CA GLU A 231 14.14 11.10 8.32
C GLU A 231 13.93 9.66 8.80
N GLU A 232 14.94 8.82 8.60
CA GLU A 232 14.89 7.44 9.00
C GLU A 232 14.71 7.31 10.53
N PRO A 233 13.58 6.75 11.02
CA PRO A 233 13.24 6.75 12.45
C PRO A 233 14.26 6.05 13.35
N ARG A 234 15.08 5.17 12.75
CA ARG A 234 16.15 4.43 13.44
C ARG A 234 17.36 5.29 13.76
N ARG A 235 17.55 6.42 13.06
CA ARG A 235 18.67 7.34 13.29
C ARG A 235 18.42 8.27 14.47
N LEU A 236 17.24 8.21 15.08
CA LEU A 236 16.87 9.04 16.23
C LEU A 236 17.57 8.58 17.52
N PRO A 237 17.87 9.50 18.47
CA PRO A 237 18.51 9.17 19.74
C PRO A 237 17.73 8.13 20.55
N GLY A 238 18.45 7.37 21.40
CA GLY A 238 17.93 6.16 22.06
C GLY A 238 16.55 6.29 22.69
N TRP A 239 16.26 7.36 23.45
CA TRP A 239 14.96 7.55 24.09
C TRP A 239 13.81 7.76 23.09
N ALA A 240 14.06 8.49 21.99
CA ALA A 240 13.08 8.72 20.93
C ALA A 240 12.86 7.43 20.12
N SER A 241 13.93 6.68 19.83
CA SER A 241 13.85 5.38 19.15
C SER A 241 12.91 4.41 19.89
N TRP A 242 12.99 4.33 21.22
CA TRP A 242 12.15 3.43 22.03
C TRP A 242 10.65 3.75 21.97
N VAL A 243 10.26 5.03 22.08
CA VAL A 243 8.85 5.47 22.00
C VAL A 243 8.26 5.24 20.59
N LEU A 244 9.14 5.24 19.58
CA LEU A 244 8.80 5.14 18.17
C LEU A 244 8.89 3.71 17.61
N ARG A 245 9.24 2.71 18.43
CA ARG A 245 9.30 1.29 18.00
C ARG A 245 7.92 0.73 17.65
N GLY A 246 7.92 -0.25 16.75
CA GLY A 246 6.71 -0.99 16.37
C GLY A 246 5.72 -0.20 15.51
N ARG A 247 6.17 0.86 14.83
CA ARG A 247 5.35 1.73 13.98
C ARG A 247 5.80 1.74 12.53
N LEU A 248 4.85 1.92 11.64
CA LEU A 248 5.01 2.17 10.21
C LEU A 248 5.23 3.67 9.99
N TYR A 249 6.21 3.96 9.13
CA TYR A 249 6.60 5.29 8.72
C TYR A 249 6.50 5.44 7.22
N HIS A 250 5.80 6.47 6.75
CA HIS A 250 5.69 6.79 5.33
C HIS A 250 5.43 8.29 5.09
N PRO A 251 6.13 8.93 4.13
CA PRO A 251 7.24 8.40 3.34
C PRO A 251 8.59 8.62 4.04
N VAL A 252 9.50 7.66 3.91
CA VAL A 252 10.90 7.74 4.34
C VAL A 252 11.80 7.54 3.14
N LYS A 253 12.49 8.59 2.71
CA LYS A 253 13.43 8.55 1.58
C LYS A 253 14.85 8.82 2.09
N PRO A 254 15.89 8.27 1.44
CA PRO A 254 17.25 8.69 1.72
C PRO A 254 17.37 10.21 1.56
N PRO A 255 18.24 10.87 2.36
CA PRO A 255 18.60 12.25 2.07
C PRO A 255 19.18 12.33 0.66
N ASP A 256 18.85 13.38 -0.09
CA ASP A 256 19.50 13.64 -1.36
C ASP A 256 21.02 13.72 -1.13
N PRO A 257 21.84 13.20 -2.05
CA PRO A 257 23.29 13.36 -1.94
C PRO A 257 23.62 14.87 -1.84
N PRO A 258 24.58 15.26 -0.99
CA PRO A 258 24.96 16.65 -0.86
C PRO A 258 25.35 17.23 -2.22
N GLY A 259 24.59 18.22 -2.69
CA GLY A 259 24.79 18.88 -3.99
C GLY A 259 23.64 18.76 -5.01
N ALA A 260 22.55 18.05 -4.69
CA ALA A 260 21.39 17.91 -5.60
C ALA A 260 20.31 18.99 -5.46
N ALA A 261 20.54 20.04 -4.66
CA ALA A 261 19.62 21.17 -4.53
C ALA A 261 19.99 22.30 -5.51
N ALA A 262 19.18 22.41 -6.58
CA ALA A 262 19.07 23.50 -7.56
C ALA A 262 20.27 23.76 -8.49
#